data_AF-A0A7C5HBX2-F1
#
_entry.id   AF-A0A7C5HBX2-F1
#
_cell.length_a   1.000
_cell.length_b   1.000
_cell.length_c   1.000
_cell.angle_alpha   90.00
_cell.angle_beta   90.00
_cell.angle_gamma   90.00
#
_symmetry.space_group_name_H-M   'P 1'
#
loop_
_entity.id
_entity.type
_entity.pdbx_description
1 polymer ?
#
loop_
_entity_poly.entity_id
_entity_poly.type
_entity_poly.pdbx_seq_one_letter_code
_entity_poly.pdbx_strand_id
1 'polypeptide(L)'
;WNRNGDAVECVAVIPDSTYGMFHAEMVADCVKNGQYDVATMGAMQNIGLMAQKAEEYGSHPTTFELEEAGTVTVTAEDGTELMSFECEKGDIWRMSRAKDIPIKDWIRLAVERGQIEKVPVIFWLDENRAHDAEMIKKVNKYLPEFNTEGLDIQIMDVTAATRFTNERIRRGENTIAVTGNVLRDHLTDMYPILELGTSAKMLSIVPLLAGGGLYETGAGGSAPKHVDQFLAEGHLRWDSLGEFLALAESLRFIGQKHSDEKLAALTAGLDVANEGYLDNNKAPSRKAGEPDNKASHFYVAQYWADALASSDNAELAAKFAPVATALKENEAKIMEELLAVEGKAQDIGGYFHPDDAKAEAAMRPSATLNAIIDAI
;
A
#
# COMPACT_ATOMS: atom_id res chain seq x y z
N TRP A 1 -9.59 22.28 7.98
CA TRP A 1 -10.82 23.07 7.71
C TRP A 1 -11.27 23.73 9.00
N ASN A 2 -11.60 25.03 8.97
CA ASN A 2 -12.25 25.70 10.09
C ASN A 2 -13.73 25.25 10.20
N ARG A 3 -14.47 25.76 11.19
CA ARG A 3 -15.90 25.42 11.39
C ARG A 3 -16.82 25.85 10.24
N ASN A 4 -16.35 26.71 9.35
CA ASN A 4 -17.08 27.19 8.18
C ASN A 4 -16.75 26.40 6.91
N GLY A 5 -15.79 25.46 6.98
CA GLY A 5 -15.35 24.71 5.81
C GLY A 5 -14.30 25.43 4.96
N ASP A 6 -13.54 26.39 5.52
CA ASP A 6 -12.42 27.04 4.82
C ASP A 6 -11.07 26.40 5.18
N ALA A 7 -10.13 26.38 4.22
CA ALA A 7 -8.74 26.04 4.47
C ALA A 7 -8.06 27.24 5.18
N VAL A 8 -7.40 26.97 6.31
CA VAL A 8 -6.71 27.98 7.13
C VAL A 8 -5.40 27.40 7.63
N GLU A 9 -4.44 28.27 7.96
CA GLU A 9 -3.23 27.86 8.68
C GLU A 9 -3.59 27.19 10.00
N CYS A 10 -2.84 26.16 10.37
CA CYS A 10 -3.05 25.44 11.61
C CYS A 10 -1.73 24.99 12.22
N VAL A 11 -1.75 24.77 13.53
CA VAL A 11 -0.65 24.11 14.23
C VAL A 11 -0.99 22.62 14.30
N ALA A 12 -0.21 21.80 13.60
CA ALA A 12 -0.32 20.35 13.68
C ALA A 12 0.47 19.85 14.91
N VAL A 13 -0.25 19.52 15.98
CA VAL A 13 0.37 19.07 17.25
C VAL A 13 0.67 17.57 17.16
N ILE A 14 1.97 17.22 17.16
CA ILE A 14 2.48 15.85 17.30
C ILE A 14 3.30 15.84 18.59
N PRO A 15 2.77 15.30 19.71
CA PRO A 15 3.42 15.43 21.02
C PRO A 15 4.78 14.72 21.11
N ASP A 16 4.89 13.52 20.55
CA ASP A 16 6.12 12.74 20.57
C ASP A 16 7.06 13.19 19.44
N SER A 17 8.32 13.45 19.79
CA SER A 17 9.30 13.99 18.84
C SER A 17 9.88 12.96 17.88
N THR A 18 9.70 11.65 18.13
CA THR A 18 10.38 10.57 17.38
C THR A 18 10.08 10.65 15.89
N TYR A 19 8.81 10.91 15.54
CA TYR A 19 8.36 11.00 14.15
C TYR A 19 7.80 12.39 13.78
N GLY A 20 7.62 13.28 14.75
CA GLY A 20 7.24 14.67 14.48
C GLY A 20 8.24 15.40 13.57
N MET A 21 9.53 15.04 13.67
CA MET A 21 10.59 15.61 12.85
C MET A 21 10.47 15.30 11.36
N PHE A 22 9.94 14.13 11.00
CA PHE A 22 9.63 13.80 9.60
C PHE A 22 8.63 14.80 9.01
N HIS A 23 7.50 15.03 9.70
CA HIS A 23 6.48 15.96 9.23
C HIS A 23 6.97 17.41 9.21
N ALA A 24 7.78 17.81 10.19
CA ALA A 24 8.39 19.14 10.22
C ALA A 24 9.27 19.39 8.98
N GLU A 25 10.07 18.40 8.56
CA GLU A 25 10.91 18.51 7.37
C GLU A 25 10.11 18.47 6.07
N MET A 26 9.02 17.68 6.00
CA MET A 26 8.10 17.73 4.85
C MET A 26 7.48 19.12 4.67
N VAL A 27 7.05 19.76 5.76
CA VAL A 27 6.52 21.13 5.73
C VAL A 27 7.62 22.13 5.36
N ALA A 28 8.80 22.04 5.98
CA ALA A 28 9.91 22.94 5.71
C ALA A 28 10.36 22.90 4.25
N ASP A 29 10.38 21.70 3.65
CA ASP A 29 10.69 21.52 2.23
C ASP A 29 9.67 22.21 1.32
N CYS A 30 8.37 22.02 1.57
CA CYS A 30 7.30 22.70 0.81
C CYS A 30 7.34 24.22 0.99
N VAL A 31 7.65 24.73 2.18
CA VAL A 31 7.82 26.18 2.42
C VAL A 31 9.00 26.73 1.62
N LYS A 32 10.10 25.98 1.53
CA LYS A 32 11.32 26.40 0.83
C LYS A 32 11.18 26.29 -0.70
N ASN A 33 10.59 25.20 -1.19
CA ASN A 33 10.66 24.79 -2.59
C ASN A 33 9.30 24.82 -3.31
N GLY A 34 8.21 25.11 -2.60
CA GLY A 34 6.85 25.06 -3.13
C GLY A 34 6.28 23.63 -3.22
N GLN A 35 5.08 23.52 -3.78
CA GLN A 35 4.43 22.23 -4.03
C GLN A 35 5.27 21.32 -4.92
N TYR A 36 5.12 20.00 -4.78
CA TYR A 36 5.76 19.03 -5.67
C TYR A 36 5.12 19.09 -7.07
N ASP A 37 5.93 18.78 -8.09
CA ASP A 37 5.45 18.61 -9.47
C ASP A 37 5.32 17.13 -9.79
N VAL A 38 4.08 16.65 -9.78
CA VAL A 38 3.73 15.24 -10.02
C VAL A 38 4.16 14.73 -11.40
N ALA A 39 4.36 15.62 -12.38
CA ALA A 39 4.75 15.22 -13.73
C ALA A 39 6.25 14.92 -13.86
N THR A 40 7.08 15.40 -12.92
CA THR A 40 8.55 15.29 -13.00
C THR A 40 9.20 14.73 -11.75
N MET A 41 8.47 14.61 -10.64
CA MET A 41 9.03 14.10 -9.40
C MET A 41 9.41 12.62 -9.51
N GLY A 42 10.42 12.22 -8.73
CA GLY A 42 10.77 10.83 -8.52
C GLY A 42 9.81 10.17 -7.53
N ALA A 43 10.13 8.93 -7.17
CA ALA A 43 9.33 8.13 -6.25
C ALA A 43 10.10 7.69 -5.01
N MET A 44 9.39 7.59 -3.89
CA MET A 44 9.88 6.98 -2.65
C MET A 44 9.28 5.59 -2.47
N GLN A 45 10.13 4.56 -2.45
CA GLN A 45 9.72 3.20 -2.10
C GLN A 45 10.01 2.92 -0.62
N ASN A 46 9.16 2.18 0.08
CA ASN A 46 9.39 1.82 1.48
C ASN A 46 9.63 0.31 1.67
N ILE A 47 10.57 -0.02 2.57
CA ILE A 47 10.79 -1.36 3.10
C ILE A 47 10.67 -1.29 4.62
N GLY A 48 9.51 -1.73 5.12
CA GLY A 48 9.14 -1.59 6.53
C GLY A 48 9.35 -2.85 7.37
N LEU A 49 9.95 -2.69 8.55
CA LEU A 49 9.99 -3.74 9.56
C LEU A 49 8.63 -3.85 10.26
N MET A 50 7.86 -4.91 9.99
CA MET A 50 6.53 -5.11 10.61
C MET A 50 6.29 -6.51 11.19
N ALA A 51 7.07 -7.51 10.77
CA ALA A 51 6.80 -8.90 11.09
C ALA A 51 6.79 -9.17 12.62
N GLN A 52 5.83 -9.99 13.06
CA GLN A 52 5.63 -10.37 14.46
C GLN A 52 5.30 -9.19 15.41
N LYS A 53 4.56 -8.19 14.91
CA LYS A 53 4.20 -6.98 15.65
C LYS A 53 5.43 -6.25 16.17
N ALA A 54 6.36 -5.97 15.25
CA ALA A 54 7.60 -5.29 15.57
C ALA A 54 7.33 -3.91 16.17
N GLU A 55 8.14 -3.54 17.15
CA GLU A 55 8.24 -2.20 17.72
C GLU A 55 6.92 -1.76 18.40
N GLU A 56 6.42 -0.55 18.14
CA GLU A 56 5.27 0.06 18.81
C GLU A 56 3.98 -0.74 18.61
N TYR A 57 3.80 -1.41 17.46
CA TYR A 57 2.58 -2.18 17.15
C TYR A 57 2.42 -3.43 18.02
N GLY A 58 3.48 -3.84 18.74
CA GLY A 58 3.47 -4.90 19.74
C GLY A 58 3.38 -4.41 21.18
N SER A 59 3.35 -3.09 21.41
CA SER A 59 3.51 -2.48 22.74
C SER A 59 2.21 -2.36 23.55
N HIS A 60 1.03 -2.55 22.94
CA HIS A 60 -0.25 -2.36 23.62
C HIS A 60 -0.38 -3.17 24.93
N PRO A 61 0.01 -4.46 24.99
CA PRO A 61 -0.07 -5.23 26.24
C PRO A 61 0.97 -4.80 27.30
N THR A 62 1.90 -3.92 26.93
CA THR A 62 3.02 -3.46 27.75
C THR A 62 3.05 -1.94 27.83
N THR A 63 1.87 -1.31 27.78
CA THR A 63 1.68 0.14 27.92
C THR A 63 0.72 0.40 29.09
N PHE A 64 1.10 1.29 29.99
CA PHE A 64 0.35 1.57 31.22
C PHE A 64 0.37 3.07 31.54
N GLU A 65 -0.76 3.60 31.99
CA GLU A 65 -0.82 4.89 32.69
C GLU A 65 -0.55 4.65 34.17
N LEU A 66 0.40 5.37 34.75
CA LEU A 66 0.84 5.13 36.12
C LEU A 66 -0.08 5.82 37.14
N GLU A 67 -0.55 5.07 38.13
CA GLU A 67 -1.47 5.59 39.16
C GLU A 67 -0.75 6.37 40.28
N GLU A 68 0.56 6.19 40.42
CA GLU A 68 1.42 6.79 41.44
C GLU A 68 2.85 7.03 40.91
N ALA A 69 3.61 7.88 41.59
CA ALA A 69 5.01 8.13 41.28
C ALA A 69 5.91 7.01 41.83
N GLY A 70 6.96 6.66 41.11
CA GLY A 70 7.91 5.61 41.49
C GLY A 70 8.83 5.23 40.35
N THR A 71 9.41 4.03 40.43
CA THR A 71 10.35 3.52 39.43
C THR A 71 9.75 2.32 38.70
N VAL A 72 9.76 2.35 37.36
CA VAL A 72 9.44 1.18 36.52
C VAL A 72 10.73 0.48 36.13
N THR A 73 10.89 -0.78 36.55
CA THR A 73 12.08 -1.60 36.29
C THR A 73 11.71 -2.85 35.49
N VAL A 74 12.50 -3.17 34.47
CA VAL A 74 12.40 -4.41 33.71
C VAL A 74 13.56 -5.32 34.08
N THR A 75 13.26 -6.55 34.51
CA THR A 75 14.26 -7.53 34.93
C THR A 75 14.23 -8.78 34.06
N ALA A 76 15.38 -9.45 33.94
CA ALA A 76 15.47 -10.81 33.42
C ALA A 76 14.91 -11.83 34.44
N GLU A 77 14.78 -13.09 34.01
CA GLU A 77 14.27 -14.19 34.86
C GLU A 77 15.16 -14.45 36.09
N ASP A 78 16.47 -14.18 35.99
CA ASP A 78 17.43 -14.31 37.09
C ASP A 78 17.47 -13.09 38.03
N GLY A 79 16.62 -12.10 37.80
CA GLY A 79 16.56 -10.86 38.58
C GLY A 79 17.54 -9.77 38.13
N THR A 80 18.32 -9.98 37.07
CA THR A 80 19.18 -8.94 36.50
C THR A 80 18.33 -7.79 35.97
N GLU A 81 18.62 -6.56 36.42
CA GLU A 81 17.99 -5.35 35.89
C GLU A 81 18.46 -5.08 34.45
N LEU A 82 17.51 -4.89 33.54
CA LEU A 82 17.75 -4.60 32.13
C LEU A 82 17.58 -3.11 31.81
N MET A 83 16.59 -2.47 32.43
CA MET A 83 16.31 -1.04 32.29
C MET A 83 15.44 -0.55 33.46
N SER A 84 15.57 0.74 33.80
CA SER A 84 14.87 1.36 34.92
C SER A 84 14.57 2.83 34.63
N PHE A 85 13.37 3.29 34.99
CA PHE A 85 12.87 4.64 34.71
C PHE A 85 12.16 5.21 35.93
N GLU A 86 12.54 6.42 36.34
CA GLU A 86 11.75 7.21 37.29
C GLU A 86 10.53 7.77 36.58
N CYS A 87 9.36 7.65 37.19
CA CYS A 87 8.09 8.06 36.61
C CYS A 87 7.18 8.73 37.65
N GLU A 88 6.29 9.58 37.18
CA GLU A 88 5.29 10.27 37.99
C GLU A 88 3.88 9.70 37.76
N LYS A 89 2.94 10.09 38.64
CA LYS A 89 1.53 9.77 38.45
C LYS A 89 1.00 10.40 37.16
N GLY A 90 0.35 9.60 36.32
CA GLY A 90 -0.22 10.01 35.04
C GLY A 90 0.74 9.87 33.86
N ASP A 91 2.02 9.51 34.10
CA ASP A 91 2.93 9.16 33.01
C ASP A 91 2.44 7.91 32.28
N ILE A 92 2.66 7.88 30.96
CA ILE A 92 2.41 6.72 30.13
C ILE A 92 3.74 6.01 29.89
N TRP A 93 3.95 4.90 30.58
CA TRP A 93 5.11 4.04 30.35
C TRP A 93 4.79 2.96 29.32
N ARG A 94 5.70 2.68 28.39
CA ARG A 94 5.54 1.64 27.37
C ARG A 94 6.83 0.88 27.10
N MET A 95 6.69 -0.39 26.72
CA MET A 95 7.79 -1.21 26.20
C MET A 95 7.45 -1.82 24.84
N SER A 96 8.39 -1.70 23.90
CA SER A 96 8.32 -2.25 22.54
C SER A 96 9.33 -3.37 22.34
N ARG A 97 9.12 -4.24 21.36
CA ARG A 97 10.00 -5.38 21.06
C ARG A 97 10.18 -5.57 19.56
N ALA A 98 11.40 -5.83 19.12
CA ALA A 98 11.70 -6.29 17.77
C ALA A 98 12.53 -7.59 17.84
N LYS A 99 12.12 -8.61 17.09
CA LYS A 99 12.78 -9.93 17.11
C LYS A 99 13.84 -10.02 16.03
N ASP A 100 14.91 -10.75 16.32
CA ASP A 100 16.10 -10.83 15.47
C ASP A 100 15.83 -11.38 14.06
N ILE A 101 14.98 -12.41 13.95
CA ILE A 101 14.61 -13.03 12.66
C ILE A 101 13.92 -12.00 11.73
N PRO A 102 12.85 -11.29 12.15
CA PRO A 102 12.29 -10.16 11.40
C PRO A 102 13.30 -9.11 10.96
N ILE A 103 14.25 -8.74 11.84
CA ILE A 103 15.25 -7.71 11.52
C ILE A 103 16.18 -8.17 10.41
N LYS A 104 16.65 -9.42 10.46
CA LYS A 104 17.51 -9.98 9.42
C LYS A 104 16.79 -10.08 8.07
N ASP A 105 15.52 -10.48 8.09
CA ASP A 105 14.69 -10.55 6.88
C ASP A 105 14.43 -9.17 6.27
N TRP A 106 14.18 -8.16 7.10
CA TRP A 106 14.06 -6.77 6.69
C TRP A 106 15.32 -6.25 5.97
N ILE A 107 16.51 -6.58 6.48
CA ILE A 107 17.80 -6.23 5.84
C ILE A 107 17.99 -7.01 4.53
N ARG A 108 17.65 -8.31 4.49
CA ARG A 108 17.67 -9.12 3.26
C ARG A 108 16.82 -8.45 2.17
N LEU A 109 15.59 -8.08 2.50
CA LEU A 109 14.65 -7.46 1.57
C LEU A 109 15.17 -6.10 1.06
N ALA A 110 15.80 -5.31 1.94
CA ALA A 110 16.44 -4.05 1.55
C ALA A 110 17.54 -4.25 0.49
N VAL A 111 18.39 -5.26 0.67
CA VAL A 111 19.44 -5.58 -0.30
C VAL A 111 18.85 -6.08 -1.62
N GLU A 112 17.88 -7.00 -1.58
CA GLU A 112 17.23 -7.53 -2.78
C GLU A 112 16.56 -6.43 -3.61
N ARG A 113 15.82 -5.53 -2.97
CA ARG A 113 15.19 -4.40 -3.65
C ARG A 113 16.23 -3.41 -4.18
N GLY A 114 17.29 -3.11 -3.42
CA GLY A 114 18.42 -2.33 -3.90
C GLY A 114 19.08 -2.94 -5.14
N GLN A 115 19.20 -4.27 -5.21
CA GLN A 115 19.75 -4.97 -6.38
C GLN A 115 18.86 -4.87 -7.62
N ILE A 116 17.54 -4.87 -7.45
CA ILE A 116 16.57 -4.77 -8.54
C ILE A 116 16.50 -3.32 -9.05
N GLU A 117 16.32 -2.38 -8.14
CA GLU A 117 15.99 -0.99 -8.48
C GLU A 117 17.22 -0.14 -8.81
N LYS A 118 18.40 -0.50 -8.27
CA LYS A 118 19.67 0.24 -8.45
C LYS A 118 19.60 1.73 -8.08
N VAL A 119 18.82 2.04 -7.04
CA VAL A 119 18.69 3.38 -6.45
C VAL A 119 19.24 3.38 -5.02
N PRO A 120 19.54 4.54 -4.42
CA PRO A 120 20.00 4.61 -3.03
C PRO A 120 19.00 3.97 -2.06
N VAL A 121 19.54 3.18 -1.12
CA VAL A 121 18.81 2.45 -0.07
C VAL A 121 19.21 3.04 1.27
N ILE A 122 18.28 3.77 1.90
CA ILE A 122 18.57 4.55 3.10
C ILE A 122 17.86 3.91 4.29
N PHE A 123 18.62 3.45 5.29
CA PHE A 123 18.08 3.05 6.59
C PHE A 123 17.83 4.29 7.45
N TRP A 124 16.57 4.50 7.86
CA TRP A 124 16.16 5.66 8.65
C TRP A 124 16.25 5.29 10.14
N LEU A 125 17.44 5.44 10.71
CA LEU A 125 17.77 5.05 12.07
C LEU A 125 18.57 6.18 12.74
N ASP A 126 18.07 6.68 13.87
CA ASP A 126 18.73 7.72 14.65
C ASP A 126 19.63 7.10 15.73
N GLU A 127 20.95 7.25 15.60
CA GLU A 127 21.90 6.71 16.59
C GLU A 127 21.71 7.26 18.02
N ASN A 128 21.02 8.40 18.17
CA ASN A 128 20.70 8.98 19.48
C ASN A 128 19.45 8.36 20.12
N ARG A 129 18.67 7.57 19.37
CA ARG A 129 17.57 6.78 19.92
C ARG A 129 18.10 5.40 20.29
N ALA A 130 18.05 5.05 21.58
CA ALA A 130 18.63 3.80 22.10
C ALA A 130 18.17 2.55 21.32
N HIS A 131 16.89 2.49 20.95
CA HIS A 131 16.37 1.43 20.09
C HIS A 131 17.03 1.39 18.71
N ASP A 132 17.14 2.51 18.03
CA ASP A 132 17.74 2.59 16.69
C ASP A 132 19.24 2.31 16.73
N ALA A 133 19.95 2.70 17.78
CA ALA A 133 21.35 2.33 17.99
C ALA A 133 21.54 0.80 18.03
N GLU A 134 20.62 0.05 18.66
CA GLU A 134 20.64 -1.42 18.62
C GLU A 134 20.28 -1.96 17.24
N MET A 135 19.35 -1.32 16.52
CA MET A 135 19.01 -1.68 15.14
C MET A 135 20.20 -1.47 14.19
N ILE A 136 20.94 -0.38 14.33
CA ILE A 136 22.17 -0.10 13.56
C ILE A 136 23.20 -1.20 13.77
N LYS A 137 23.38 -1.68 15.01
CA LYS A 137 24.27 -2.83 15.28
C LYS A 137 23.83 -4.08 14.53
N LYS A 138 22.52 -4.35 14.42
CA LYS A 138 21.98 -5.48 13.64
C LYS A 138 22.18 -5.29 12.14
N VAL A 139 21.95 -4.07 11.62
CA VAL A 139 22.24 -3.73 10.21
C VAL A 139 23.71 -4.00 9.90
N ASN A 140 24.63 -3.42 10.67
CA ASN A 140 26.07 -3.61 10.47
C ASN A 140 26.52 -5.08 10.61
N LYS A 141 25.84 -5.85 11.46
CA LYS A 141 26.13 -7.28 11.62
C LYS A 141 25.66 -8.12 10.43
N TYR A 142 24.44 -7.89 9.93
CA TYR A 142 23.81 -8.77 8.94
C TYR A 142 24.01 -8.32 7.49
N LEU A 143 24.24 -7.04 7.24
CA LEU A 143 24.46 -6.52 5.89
C LEU A 143 25.62 -7.22 5.16
N PRO A 144 26.76 -7.56 5.80
CA PRO A 144 27.84 -8.32 5.16
C PRO A 144 27.50 -9.76 4.75
N GLU A 145 26.38 -10.32 5.21
CA GLU A 145 25.94 -11.66 4.80
C GLU A 145 25.27 -11.67 3.41
N PHE A 146 24.97 -10.49 2.86
CA PHE A 146 24.31 -10.33 1.57
C PHE A 146 25.24 -9.68 0.53
N ASN A 147 24.95 -9.90 -0.76
CA ASN A 147 25.71 -9.25 -1.82
C ASN A 147 25.30 -7.78 -1.96
N THR A 148 26.16 -6.87 -1.51
CA THR A 148 25.96 -5.42 -1.58
C THR A 148 26.78 -4.74 -2.69
N GLU A 149 27.37 -5.52 -3.60
CA GLU A 149 28.18 -4.97 -4.70
C GLU A 149 27.36 -4.02 -5.58
N GLY A 150 27.88 -2.80 -5.77
CA GLY A 150 27.25 -1.76 -6.58
C GLY A 150 26.00 -1.13 -5.97
N LEU A 151 25.71 -1.38 -4.68
CA LEU A 151 24.60 -0.75 -3.97
C LEU A 151 25.08 0.49 -3.21
N ASP A 152 24.28 1.55 -3.27
CA ASP A 152 24.42 2.72 -2.41
C ASP A 152 23.53 2.55 -1.18
N ILE A 153 24.09 2.00 -0.09
CA ILE A 153 23.38 1.75 1.17
C ILE A 153 23.92 2.70 2.24
N GLN A 154 23.02 3.48 2.85
CA GLN A 154 23.39 4.47 3.87
C GLN A 154 22.48 4.36 5.09
N ILE A 155 22.94 4.87 6.23
CA ILE A 155 22.16 5.01 7.46
C ILE A 155 22.09 6.50 7.78
N MET A 156 20.88 7.01 7.99
CA MET A 156 20.63 8.42 8.29
C MET A 156 19.57 8.56 9.38
N ASP A 157 19.67 9.59 10.22
CA ASP A 157 18.57 9.98 11.08
C ASP A 157 17.34 10.42 10.25
N VAL A 158 16.17 10.46 10.87
CA VAL A 158 14.89 10.76 10.20
C VAL A 158 14.91 12.11 9.49
N THR A 159 15.55 13.13 10.08
CA THR A 159 15.60 14.48 9.52
C THR A 159 16.48 14.51 8.28
N ALA A 160 17.69 13.95 8.36
CA ALA A 160 18.64 13.87 7.26
C ALA A 160 18.09 13.02 6.12
N ALA A 161 17.50 11.87 6.43
CA ALA A 161 16.91 10.97 5.45
C ALA A 161 15.73 11.63 4.71
N THR A 162 14.88 12.36 5.42
CA THR A 162 13.76 13.12 4.81
C THR A 162 14.28 14.16 3.83
N ARG A 163 15.29 14.96 4.22
CA ARG A 163 15.90 15.97 3.34
C ARG A 163 16.53 15.34 2.10
N PHE A 164 17.31 14.28 2.28
CA PHE A 164 17.96 13.55 1.19
C PHE A 164 16.95 13.01 0.19
N THR A 165 15.89 12.37 0.70
CA THR A 165 14.82 11.81 -0.14
C THR A 165 14.05 12.91 -0.88
N ASN A 166 13.65 13.98 -0.20
CA ASN A 166 12.92 15.09 -0.83
C ASN A 166 13.73 15.79 -1.92
N GLU A 167 15.02 16.01 -1.70
CA GLU A 167 15.91 16.64 -2.67
C GLU A 167 16.02 15.80 -3.95
N ARG A 168 16.14 14.47 -3.81
CA ARG A 168 16.19 13.52 -4.93
C ARG A 168 14.87 13.48 -5.69
N ILE A 169 13.75 13.34 -4.97
CA ILE A 169 12.42 13.27 -5.57
C ILE A 169 12.12 14.53 -6.37
N ARG A 170 12.49 15.71 -5.89
CA ARG A 170 12.33 16.97 -6.66
C ARG A 170 13.16 17.02 -7.95
N ARG A 171 14.21 16.21 -8.07
CA ARG A 171 15.02 16.06 -9.29
C ARG A 171 14.55 14.93 -10.22
N GLY A 172 13.43 14.27 -9.92
CA GLY A 172 12.99 13.12 -10.70
C GLY A 172 13.73 11.82 -10.34
N GLU A 173 14.43 11.78 -9.21
CA GLU A 173 15.24 10.63 -8.79
C GLU A 173 14.53 9.83 -7.69
N ASN A 174 14.66 8.50 -7.76
CA ASN A 174 14.01 7.58 -6.81
C ASN A 174 14.90 7.26 -5.61
N THR A 175 14.30 6.90 -4.48
CA THR A 175 15.01 6.46 -3.25
C THR A 175 14.22 5.35 -2.57
N ILE A 176 14.91 4.35 -2.02
CA ILE A 176 14.33 3.35 -1.13
C ILE A 176 14.55 3.78 0.32
N ALA A 177 13.48 3.99 1.07
CA ALA A 177 13.49 4.19 2.52
C ALA A 177 13.29 2.86 3.24
N VAL A 178 14.24 2.50 4.10
CA VAL A 178 14.23 1.28 4.90
C VAL A 178 13.99 1.66 6.35
N THR A 179 12.78 1.39 6.86
CA THR A 179 12.30 2.01 8.11
C THR A 179 11.74 1.00 9.10
N GLY A 180 11.62 1.43 10.37
CA GLY A 180 10.78 0.78 11.37
C GLY A 180 9.28 0.82 11.01
N ASN A 181 8.47 0.20 11.86
CA ASN A 181 7.05 -0.09 11.64
C ASN A 181 6.18 1.17 11.57
N VAL A 182 6.40 2.14 12.46
CA VAL A 182 5.63 3.39 12.46
C VAL A 182 5.98 4.26 11.25
N LEU A 183 7.26 4.40 10.94
CA LEU A 183 7.67 5.17 9.76
C LEU A 183 7.23 4.51 8.46
N ARG A 184 7.20 3.17 8.37
CA ARG A 184 6.58 2.48 7.23
C ARG A 184 5.18 3.05 6.98
N ASP A 185 4.35 3.08 8.02
CA ASP A 185 2.98 3.57 7.95
C ASP A 185 2.90 5.03 7.47
N HIS A 186 3.67 5.92 8.10
CA HIS A 186 3.68 7.35 7.76
C HIS A 186 4.16 7.60 6.32
N LEU A 187 5.22 6.92 5.90
CA LEU A 187 5.85 7.14 4.60
C LEU A 187 5.01 6.59 3.45
N THR A 188 4.40 5.41 3.64
CA THR A 188 3.53 4.78 2.62
C THR A 188 2.18 5.49 2.45
N ASP A 189 1.83 6.42 3.33
CA ASP A 189 0.71 7.33 3.11
C ASP A 189 1.20 8.65 2.48
N MET A 190 2.20 9.29 3.10
CA MET A 190 2.65 10.63 2.71
C MET A 190 3.13 10.71 1.26
N TYR A 191 4.09 9.88 0.86
CA TYR A 191 4.70 10.01 -0.47
C TYR A 191 3.75 9.58 -1.59
N PRO A 192 3.00 8.47 -1.48
CA PRO A 192 1.96 8.14 -2.46
C PRO A 192 0.87 9.19 -2.60
N ILE A 193 0.45 9.86 -1.52
CA ILE A 193 -0.48 10.99 -1.61
C ILE A 193 0.13 12.13 -2.43
N LEU A 194 1.42 12.43 -2.25
CA LEU A 194 2.11 13.48 -3.01
C LEU A 194 2.32 13.09 -4.47
N GLU A 195 2.68 11.84 -4.74
CA GLU A 195 3.02 11.32 -6.08
C GLU A 195 1.76 11.02 -6.91
N LEU A 196 0.74 10.41 -6.31
CA LEU A 196 -0.41 9.82 -7.01
C LEU A 196 -1.75 10.46 -6.62
N GLY A 197 -1.76 11.38 -5.66
CA GLY A 197 -2.97 11.97 -5.10
C GLY A 197 -3.75 11.03 -4.17
N THR A 198 -3.25 9.82 -3.91
CA THR A 198 -3.87 8.80 -3.05
C THR A 198 -2.88 7.69 -2.67
N SER A 199 -2.99 7.15 -1.46
CA SER A 199 -2.25 5.96 -1.00
C SER A 199 -2.94 4.63 -1.33
N ALA A 200 -4.11 4.66 -1.99
CA ALA A 200 -4.84 3.47 -2.40
C ALA A 200 -4.26 2.79 -3.66
N LYS A 201 -3.36 3.45 -4.38
CA LYS A 201 -2.80 2.98 -5.67
C LYS A 201 -1.35 2.53 -5.51
N MET A 202 -1.11 1.58 -4.62
CA MET A 202 0.24 1.15 -4.25
C MET A 202 0.38 -0.37 -4.34
N LEU A 203 1.57 -0.83 -4.71
CA LEU A 203 1.99 -2.21 -4.48
C LEU A 203 2.40 -2.37 -3.02
N SER A 204 1.63 -3.14 -2.24
CA SER A 204 1.96 -3.52 -0.87
C SER A 204 2.19 -5.02 -0.81
N ILE A 205 3.47 -5.42 -0.86
CA ILE A 205 3.90 -6.82 -0.91
C ILE A 205 4.54 -7.18 0.42
N VAL A 206 4.06 -8.26 1.03
CA VAL A 206 4.56 -8.82 2.29
C VAL A 206 5.14 -10.21 2.02
N PRO A 207 6.47 -10.33 1.81
CA PRO A 207 7.14 -11.62 1.79
C PRO A 207 6.99 -12.29 3.16
N LEU A 208 6.29 -13.43 3.21
CA LEU A 208 6.07 -14.11 4.47
C LEU A 208 7.35 -14.85 4.88
N LEU A 209 7.69 -14.80 6.17
CA LEU A 209 8.86 -15.50 6.73
C LEU A 209 8.87 -17.02 6.42
N ALA A 210 7.69 -17.63 6.27
CA ALA A 210 7.54 -19.04 5.89
C ALA A 210 7.74 -19.30 4.39
N GLY A 211 8.16 -18.29 3.62
CA GLY A 211 8.39 -18.35 2.19
C GLY A 211 7.16 -18.09 1.33
N GLY A 212 5.98 -17.80 1.89
CA GLY A 212 4.78 -17.38 1.14
C GLY A 212 4.79 -15.90 0.74
N GLY A 213 3.73 -15.43 0.09
CA GLY A 213 3.54 -14.02 -0.26
C GLY A 213 2.14 -13.56 0.12
N LEU A 214 2.04 -12.36 0.67
CA LEU A 214 0.78 -11.66 0.93
C LEU A 214 0.81 -10.34 0.14
N TYR A 215 -0.29 -10.03 -0.56
CA TYR A 215 -0.41 -8.89 -1.46
C TYR A 215 -1.59 -8.05 -1.01
N GLU A 216 -1.30 -6.95 -0.33
CA GLU A 216 -2.33 -6.01 0.12
C GLU A 216 -2.68 -5.09 -1.04
N THR A 217 -3.98 -4.89 -1.27
CA THR A 217 -4.50 -4.17 -2.44
C THR A 217 -4.45 -2.64 -2.28
N GLY A 218 -3.98 -2.15 -1.14
CA GLY A 218 -3.83 -0.73 -0.84
C GLY A 218 -3.56 -0.51 0.65
N ALA A 219 -3.08 0.68 1.01
CA ALA A 219 -2.76 1.04 2.40
C ALA A 219 -3.91 1.78 3.14
N GLY A 220 -5.00 2.10 2.43
CA GLY A 220 -6.13 2.87 2.97
C GLY A 220 -7.17 2.04 3.73
N GLY A 221 -8.19 2.71 4.28
CA GLY A 221 -9.36 2.08 4.89
C GLY A 221 -10.46 1.70 3.90
N SER A 222 -11.53 1.06 4.38
CA SER A 222 -12.66 0.55 3.57
C SER A 222 -13.70 1.60 3.11
N ALA A 223 -13.36 2.88 3.18
CA ALA A 223 -14.11 4.01 2.62
C ALA A 223 -15.66 3.99 2.86
N PRO A 224 -16.17 4.17 4.10
CA PRO A 224 -17.61 4.11 4.40
C PRO A 224 -18.46 5.10 3.58
N LYS A 225 -17.91 6.27 3.22
CA LYS A 225 -18.59 7.26 2.36
C LYS A 225 -18.81 6.80 0.93
N HIS A 226 -18.13 5.73 0.48
CA HIS A 226 -18.37 5.12 -0.83
C HIS A 226 -19.62 4.24 -0.75
N VAL A 227 -19.77 3.49 0.34
CA VAL A 227 -20.97 2.71 0.64
C VAL A 227 -22.19 3.62 0.77
N ASP A 228 -22.07 4.77 1.45
CA ASP A 228 -23.17 5.74 1.55
C ASP A 228 -23.68 6.20 0.17
N GLN A 229 -22.77 6.49 -0.76
CA GLN A 229 -23.15 6.87 -2.13
C GLN A 229 -23.77 5.71 -2.89
N PHE A 230 -23.20 4.51 -2.77
CA PHE A 230 -23.73 3.32 -3.43
C PHE A 230 -25.16 3.00 -2.97
N LEU A 231 -25.43 3.09 -1.66
CA LEU A 231 -26.78 2.86 -1.12
C LEU A 231 -27.77 3.95 -1.56
N ALA A 232 -27.33 5.21 -1.64
CA ALA A 232 -28.21 6.32 -2.02
C ALA A 232 -28.46 6.41 -3.53
N GLU A 233 -27.45 6.13 -4.35
CA GLU A 233 -27.41 6.47 -5.78
C GLU A 233 -26.99 5.30 -6.68
N GLY A 234 -26.64 4.13 -6.15
CA GLY A 234 -26.17 2.97 -6.94
C GLY A 234 -24.77 3.11 -7.51
N HIS A 235 -24.10 4.23 -7.23
CA HIS A 235 -22.77 4.58 -7.73
C HIS A 235 -21.67 4.21 -6.74
N LEU A 236 -20.74 3.34 -7.14
CA LEU A 236 -19.59 2.97 -6.35
C LEU A 236 -18.31 3.57 -6.95
N ARG A 237 -17.81 4.64 -6.32
CA ARG A 237 -16.57 5.33 -6.73
C ARG A 237 -15.27 4.72 -6.16
N TRP A 238 -15.31 3.45 -5.76
CA TRP A 238 -14.12 2.73 -5.28
C TRP A 238 -13.22 2.36 -6.45
N ASP A 239 -11.94 2.71 -6.39
CA ASP A 239 -10.96 2.40 -7.44
C ASP A 239 -10.24 1.09 -7.12
N SER A 240 -10.52 0.04 -7.89
CA SER A 240 -9.95 -1.30 -7.71
C SER A 240 -8.56 -1.47 -8.34
N LEU A 241 -7.90 -0.41 -8.81
CA LEU A 241 -6.56 -0.51 -9.42
C LEU A 241 -5.57 -1.30 -8.56
N GLY A 242 -5.55 -1.05 -7.24
CA GLY A 242 -4.65 -1.76 -6.34
C GLY A 242 -4.97 -3.27 -6.22
N GLU A 243 -6.22 -3.68 -6.44
CA GLU A 243 -6.60 -5.11 -6.53
C GLU A 243 -6.03 -5.75 -7.80
N PHE A 244 -6.09 -5.04 -8.94
CA PHE A 244 -5.57 -5.55 -10.21
C PHE A 244 -4.04 -5.66 -10.20
N LEU A 245 -3.36 -4.67 -9.62
CA LEU A 245 -1.90 -4.67 -9.44
C LEU A 245 -1.45 -5.77 -8.47
N ALA A 246 -2.14 -5.93 -7.32
CA ALA A 246 -1.85 -7.00 -6.37
C ALA A 246 -2.07 -8.40 -6.97
N LEU A 247 -3.10 -8.58 -7.81
CA LEU A 247 -3.33 -9.82 -8.53
C LEU A 247 -2.19 -10.15 -9.49
N ALA A 248 -1.69 -9.16 -10.24
CA ALA A 248 -0.54 -9.35 -11.13
C ALA A 248 0.71 -9.80 -10.35
N GLU A 249 1.03 -9.15 -9.22
CA GLU A 249 2.15 -9.57 -8.36
C GLU A 249 1.95 -10.96 -7.75
N SER A 250 0.73 -11.29 -7.36
CA SER A 250 0.40 -12.63 -6.84
C SER A 250 0.64 -13.71 -7.90
N LEU A 251 0.18 -13.51 -9.14
CA LEU A 251 0.42 -14.46 -10.24
C LEU A 251 1.90 -14.57 -10.58
N ARG A 252 2.62 -13.43 -10.60
CA ARG A 252 4.06 -13.37 -10.84
C ARG A 252 4.85 -14.16 -9.81
N PHE A 253 4.49 -14.05 -8.53
CA PHE A 253 5.13 -14.82 -7.47
C PHE A 253 4.88 -16.32 -7.56
N ILE A 254 3.67 -16.74 -7.94
CA ILE A 254 3.39 -18.15 -8.22
C ILE A 254 4.30 -18.62 -9.36
N GLY A 255 4.45 -17.82 -10.43
CA GLY A 255 5.30 -18.11 -11.59
C GLY A 255 6.79 -18.23 -11.26
N GLN A 256 7.29 -17.41 -10.33
CA GLN A 256 8.69 -17.49 -9.85
C GLN A 256 9.00 -18.81 -9.13
N LYS A 257 7.99 -19.42 -8.50
CA LYS A 257 8.14 -20.71 -7.79
C LYS A 257 7.78 -21.91 -8.65
N HIS A 258 6.90 -21.70 -9.63
CA HIS A 258 6.34 -22.72 -10.47
C HIS A 258 6.37 -22.21 -11.91
N SER A 259 7.39 -22.61 -12.65
CA SER A 259 7.51 -22.26 -14.07
C SER A 259 6.34 -22.88 -14.84
N ASP A 260 5.43 -22.03 -15.32
CA ASP A 260 4.27 -22.40 -16.14
C ASP A 260 4.05 -21.31 -17.20
N GLU A 261 4.11 -21.71 -18.47
CA GLU A 261 3.94 -20.82 -19.63
C GLU A 261 2.54 -20.19 -19.69
N LYS A 262 1.49 -20.90 -19.23
CA LYS A 262 0.14 -20.35 -19.15
C LYS A 262 0.05 -19.27 -18.09
N LEU A 263 0.67 -19.50 -16.93
CA LEU A 263 0.69 -18.52 -15.85
C LEU A 263 1.49 -17.27 -16.24
N ALA A 264 2.61 -17.44 -16.95
CA ALA A 264 3.38 -16.33 -17.49
C ALA A 264 2.54 -15.49 -18.47
N ALA A 265 1.83 -16.14 -19.40
CA ALA A 265 0.94 -15.47 -20.35
C ALA A 265 -0.26 -14.79 -19.65
N LEU A 266 -0.86 -15.43 -18.63
CA LEU A 266 -1.92 -14.84 -17.81
C LEU A 266 -1.45 -13.56 -17.11
N THR A 267 -0.27 -13.61 -16.50
CA THR A 267 0.33 -12.47 -15.80
C THR A 267 0.63 -11.33 -16.76
N ALA A 268 1.29 -11.62 -17.88
CA ALA A 268 1.60 -10.61 -18.90
C ALA A 268 0.34 -9.98 -19.52
N GLY A 269 -0.71 -10.79 -19.74
CA GLY A 269 -2.00 -10.26 -20.20
C GLY A 269 -2.67 -9.32 -19.21
N LEU A 270 -2.50 -9.56 -17.90
CA LEU A 270 -3.03 -8.67 -16.85
C LEU A 270 -2.24 -7.36 -16.77
N ASP A 271 -0.92 -7.41 -16.98
CA ASP A 271 -0.08 -6.21 -17.08
C ASP A 271 -0.58 -5.31 -18.24
N VAL A 272 -0.84 -5.90 -19.42
CA VAL A 272 -1.44 -5.17 -20.57
C VAL A 272 -2.83 -4.62 -20.24
N ALA A 273 -3.65 -5.36 -19.48
CA ALA A 273 -4.96 -4.88 -19.07
C ALA A 273 -4.89 -3.69 -18.11
N ASN A 274 -3.92 -3.70 -17.19
CA ASN A 274 -3.65 -2.60 -16.27
C ASN A 274 -3.17 -1.35 -17.02
N GLU A 275 -2.30 -1.50 -18.02
CA GLU A 275 -1.89 -0.41 -18.92
C GLU A 275 -3.10 0.15 -19.66
N GLY A 276 -3.92 -0.71 -20.28
CA GLY A 276 -5.14 -0.30 -20.97
C GLY A 276 -6.14 0.44 -20.08
N TYR A 277 -6.28 0.02 -18.82
CA TYR A 277 -7.11 0.69 -17.81
C TYR A 277 -6.64 2.12 -17.55
N LEU A 278 -5.32 2.32 -17.40
CA LEU A 278 -4.72 3.63 -17.12
C LEU A 278 -4.74 4.53 -18.36
N ASP A 279 -4.24 4.04 -19.51
CA ASP A 279 -4.10 4.80 -20.75
C ASP A 279 -5.45 5.32 -21.28
N ASN A 280 -6.51 4.54 -21.09
CA ASN A 280 -7.86 4.90 -21.52
C ASN A 280 -8.69 5.56 -20.41
N ASN A 281 -8.07 5.92 -19.29
CA ASN A 281 -8.70 6.59 -18.14
C ASN A 281 -10.00 5.91 -17.69
N LYS A 282 -9.94 4.59 -17.47
CA LYS A 282 -11.10 3.76 -17.07
C LYS A 282 -11.31 3.69 -15.56
N ALA A 283 -10.70 4.62 -14.82
CA ALA A 283 -10.96 4.79 -13.39
C ALA A 283 -12.42 5.19 -13.13
N PRO A 284 -13.02 4.75 -12.01
CA PRO A 284 -14.39 5.09 -11.68
C PRO A 284 -14.55 6.60 -11.53
N SER A 285 -15.62 7.15 -12.11
CA SER A 285 -16.05 8.51 -11.80
C SER A 285 -16.47 8.63 -10.33
N ARG A 286 -16.64 9.86 -9.87
CA ARG A 286 -17.17 10.19 -8.54
C ARG A 286 -18.65 10.58 -8.59
N LYS A 287 -19.27 10.62 -9.78
CA LYS A 287 -20.62 11.13 -10.01
C LYS A 287 -21.52 10.03 -10.56
N ALA A 288 -22.69 9.87 -9.94
CA ALA A 288 -23.74 8.98 -10.45
C ALA A 288 -24.13 9.34 -11.89
N GLY A 289 -24.35 8.31 -12.70
CA GLY A 289 -24.67 8.42 -14.13
C GLY A 289 -23.44 8.44 -15.04
N GLU A 290 -22.23 8.45 -14.46
CA GLU A 290 -20.97 8.20 -15.15
C GLU A 290 -20.46 6.78 -14.79
N PRO A 291 -19.55 6.19 -15.60
CA PRO A 291 -18.98 4.87 -15.30
C PRO A 291 -18.36 4.80 -13.90
N ASP A 292 -18.72 3.78 -13.14
CA ASP A 292 -18.28 3.55 -11.76
C ASP A 292 -17.37 2.31 -11.65
N ASN A 293 -17.15 1.78 -10.43
CA ASN A 293 -16.35 0.58 -10.19
C ASN A 293 -16.76 -0.62 -11.05
N LYS A 294 -18.06 -0.85 -11.26
CA LYS A 294 -18.56 -2.00 -12.03
C LYS A 294 -18.11 -1.93 -13.49
N ALA A 295 -18.15 -0.72 -14.07
CA ALA A 295 -17.66 -0.47 -15.43
C ALA A 295 -16.13 -0.60 -15.54
N SER A 296 -15.41 -0.18 -14.50
CA SER A 296 -13.96 -0.31 -14.42
C SER A 296 -13.51 -1.78 -14.50
N HIS A 297 -14.20 -2.67 -13.78
CA HIS A 297 -13.99 -4.13 -13.83
C HIS A 297 -14.30 -4.72 -15.21
N PHE A 298 -15.38 -4.29 -15.86
CA PHE A 298 -15.69 -4.69 -17.24
C PHE A 298 -14.54 -4.34 -18.20
N TYR A 299 -13.99 -3.13 -18.13
CA TYR A 299 -12.90 -2.72 -19.02
C TYR A 299 -11.63 -3.54 -18.78
N VAL A 300 -11.26 -3.81 -17.52
CA VAL A 300 -10.13 -4.69 -17.22
C VAL A 300 -10.35 -6.09 -17.79
N ALA A 301 -11.56 -6.67 -17.62
CA ALA A 301 -11.90 -7.96 -18.20
C ALA A 301 -11.80 -7.96 -19.73
N GLN A 302 -12.26 -6.88 -20.38
CA GLN A 302 -12.17 -6.71 -21.84
C GLN A 302 -10.71 -6.66 -22.31
N TYR A 303 -9.88 -5.82 -21.70
CA TYR A 303 -8.47 -5.68 -22.07
C TYR A 303 -7.68 -6.96 -21.80
N TRP A 304 -7.95 -7.63 -20.68
CA TRP A 304 -7.27 -8.87 -20.34
C TRP A 304 -7.65 -10.01 -21.30
N ALA A 305 -8.94 -10.16 -21.61
CA ALA A 305 -9.38 -11.15 -22.60
C ALA A 305 -8.75 -10.89 -23.98
N ASP A 306 -8.65 -9.62 -24.39
CA ASP A 306 -8.01 -9.25 -25.66
C ASP A 306 -6.51 -9.57 -25.69
N ALA A 307 -5.79 -9.24 -24.61
CA ALA A 307 -4.39 -9.57 -24.46
C ALA A 307 -4.14 -11.09 -24.48
N LEU A 308 -5.00 -11.87 -23.83
CA LEU A 308 -4.92 -13.34 -23.82
C LEU A 308 -5.25 -13.93 -25.19
N ALA A 309 -6.26 -13.39 -25.89
CA ALA A 309 -6.62 -13.80 -27.24
C ALA A 309 -5.47 -13.59 -28.25
N SER A 310 -4.59 -12.62 -27.98
CA SER A 310 -3.42 -12.29 -28.80
C SER A 310 -2.10 -12.79 -28.19
N SER A 311 -2.15 -13.63 -27.15
CA SER A 311 -0.94 -14.17 -26.50
C SER A 311 -0.28 -15.27 -27.33
N ASP A 312 1.02 -15.47 -27.12
CA ASP A 312 1.79 -16.56 -27.75
C ASP A 312 1.40 -17.96 -27.25
N ASN A 313 0.60 -18.04 -26.17
CA ASN A 313 0.08 -19.31 -25.68
C ASN A 313 -1.17 -19.71 -26.46
N ALA A 314 -1.02 -20.64 -27.41
CA ALA A 314 -2.09 -21.04 -28.33
C ALA A 314 -3.38 -21.53 -27.65
N GLU A 315 -3.28 -22.16 -26.47
CA GLU A 315 -4.46 -22.62 -25.73
C GLU A 315 -5.24 -21.44 -25.13
N LEU A 316 -4.55 -20.50 -24.48
CA LEU A 316 -5.18 -19.29 -23.95
C LEU A 316 -5.72 -18.41 -25.08
N ALA A 317 -4.96 -18.24 -26.17
CA ALA A 317 -5.40 -17.50 -27.34
C ALA A 317 -6.71 -18.07 -27.91
N ALA A 318 -6.78 -19.40 -28.12
CA ALA A 318 -7.99 -20.05 -28.60
C ALA A 318 -9.16 -19.95 -27.61
N LYS A 319 -8.90 -20.08 -26.30
CA LYS A 319 -9.93 -19.99 -25.26
C LYS A 319 -10.52 -18.57 -25.16
N PHE A 320 -9.68 -17.55 -25.20
CA PHE A 320 -10.09 -16.16 -24.96
C PHE A 320 -10.48 -15.40 -26.24
N ALA A 321 -10.15 -15.87 -27.44
CA ALA A 321 -10.61 -15.28 -28.69
C ALA A 321 -12.14 -15.05 -28.77
N PRO A 322 -13.01 -16.05 -28.48
CA PRO A 322 -14.45 -15.83 -28.48
C PRO A 322 -14.91 -14.91 -27.34
N VAL A 323 -14.23 -14.94 -26.19
CA VAL A 323 -14.54 -14.08 -25.03
C VAL A 323 -14.24 -12.61 -25.35
N ALA A 324 -13.04 -12.33 -25.88
CA ALA A 324 -12.61 -10.98 -26.27
C ALA A 324 -13.55 -10.40 -27.34
N THR A 325 -13.94 -11.21 -28.33
CA THR A 325 -14.90 -10.81 -29.36
C THR A 325 -16.25 -10.46 -28.73
N ALA A 326 -16.78 -11.33 -27.87
CA ALA A 326 -18.08 -11.12 -27.23
C ALA A 326 -18.09 -9.86 -26.34
N LEU A 327 -17.03 -9.60 -25.56
CA LEU A 327 -16.92 -8.40 -24.73
C LEU A 327 -16.86 -7.12 -25.56
N LYS A 328 -16.11 -7.12 -26.68
CA LYS A 328 -16.00 -5.96 -27.59
C LYS A 328 -17.31 -5.69 -28.34
N GLU A 329 -17.93 -6.72 -28.91
CA GLU A 329 -19.19 -6.56 -29.66
C GLU A 329 -20.36 -6.13 -28.79
N ASN A 330 -20.34 -6.51 -27.50
CA ASN A 330 -21.40 -6.15 -26.55
C ASN A 330 -21.06 -4.96 -25.65
N GLU A 331 -19.94 -4.25 -25.88
CA GLU A 331 -19.51 -3.15 -24.99
C GLU A 331 -20.63 -2.12 -24.75
N ALA A 332 -21.25 -1.63 -25.82
CA ALA A 332 -22.31 -0.61 -25.70
C ALA A 332 -23.50 -1.11 -24.86
N LYS A 333 -23.89 -2.38 -25.05
CA LYS A 333 -25.01 -2.99 -24.31
C LYS A 333 -24.64 -3.23 -22.84
N ILE A 334 -23.44 -3.72 -22.56
CA ILE A 334 -22.95 -3.92 -21.20
C ILE A 334 -22.91 -2.57 -20.47
N MET A 335 -22.35 -1.53 -21.10
CA MET A 335 -22.32 -0.20 -20.50
C MET A 335 -23.71 0.39 -20.27
N GLU A 336 -24.67 0.17 -21.18
CA GLU A 336 -26.07 0.57 -20.96
C GLU A 336 -26.66 -0.14 -19.73
N GLU A 337 -26.48 -1.45 -19.61
CA GLU A 337 -26.98 -2.24 -18.47
C GLU A 337 -26.33 -1.80 -17.14
N LEU A 338 -25.02 -1.53 -17.15
CA LEU A 338 -24.28 -1.06 -15.97
C LEU A 338 -24.70 0.36 -15.54
N LEU A 339 -24.93 1.26 -16.49
CA LEU A 339 -25.37 2.64 -16.20
C LEU A 339 -26.86 2.71 -15.83
N ALA A 340 -27.67 1.72 -16.21
CA ALA A 340 -29.11 1.71 -15.91
C ALA A 340 -29.45 1.65 -14.41
N VAL A 341 -28.51 1.22 -13.56
CA VAL A 341 -28.68 1.19 -12.09
C VAL A 341 -28.20 2.48 -11.40
N GLU A 342 -27.48 3.34 -12.12
CA GLU A 342 -26.96 4.59 -11.59
C GLU A 342 -28.07 5.61 -11.30
N GLY A 343 -27.88 6.42 -10.25
CA GLY A 343 -28.86 7.39 -9.76
C GLY A 343 -30.04 6.76 -9.00
N LYS A 344 -29.99 5.46 -8.69
CA LYS A 344 -31.06 4.74 -7.99
C LYS A 344 -30.55 4.12 -6.70
N ALA A 345 -31.28 4.33 -5.61
CA ALA A 345 -30.97 3.72 -4.33
C ALA A 345 -30.90 2.20 -4.42
N GLN A 346 -29.94 1.60 -3.70
CA GLN A 346 -29.71 0.16 -3.65
C GLN A 346 -30.05 -0.36 -2.25
N ASP A 347 -30.75 -1.49 -2.19
CA ASP A 347 -30.97 -2.23 -0.95
C ASP A 347 -30.15 -3.52 -0.98
N ILE A 348 -29.06 -3.54 -0.22
CA ILE A 348 -28.22 -4.73 -0.04
C ILE A 348 -28.54 -5.51 1.23
N GLY A 349 -29.63 -5.19 1.94
CA GLY A 349 -30.07 -5.95 3.11
C GLY A 349 -29.23 -5.81 4.39
N GLY A 350 -28.27 -4.88 4.43
CA GLY A 350 -27.42 -4.64 5.60
C GLY A 350 -26.30 -3.65 5.31
N TYR A 351 -25.38 -3.48 6.26
CA TYR A 351 -24.19 -2.62 6.10
C TYR A 351 -22.90 -3.40 6.43
N PHE A 352 -22.69 -3.77 7.69
CA PHE A 352 -21.55 -4.59 8.09
C PHE A 352 -21.70 -6.07 7.69
N HIS A 353 -22.93 -6.51 7.48
CA HIS A 353 -23.29 -7.86 7.07
C HIS A 353 -24.48 -7.75 6.10
N PRO A 354 -24.24 -7.40 4.83
CA PRO A 354 -25.29 -7.35 3.82
C PRO A 354 -25.85 -8.75 3.51
N ASP A 355 -27.01 -8.79 2.86
CA ASP A 355 -27.57 -10.03 2.30
C ASP A 355 -26.83 -10.36 0.99
N ASP A 356 -26.21 -11.54 0.93
CA ASP A 356 -25.34 -11.93 -0.19
C ASP A 356 -26.06 -11.87 -1.55
N ALA A 357 -27.31 -12.34 -1.61
CA ALA A 357 -28.07 -12.38 -2.86
C ALA A 357 -28.42 -10.96 -3.35
N LYS A 358 -28.79 -10.07 -2.42
CA LYS A 358 -29.05 -8.66 -2.76
C LYS A 358 -27.77 -7.93 -3.17
N ALA A 359 -26.68 -8.14 -2.44
CA ALA A 359 -25.39 -7.53 -2.75
C ALA A 359 -24.87 -8.00 -4.13
N GLU A 360 -24.96 -9.30 -4.43
CA GLU A 360 -24.57 -9.84 -5.73
C GLU A 360 -25.41 -9.23 -6.86
N ALA A 361 -26.74 -9.18 -6.70
CA ALA A 361 -27.62 -8.59 -7.71
C ALA A 361 -27.32 -7.10 -7.96
N ALA A 362 -27.00 -6.35 -6.92
CA ALA A 362 -26.65 -4.93 -7.03
C ALA A 362 -25.26 -4.71 -7.67
N MET A 363 -24.30 -5.60 -7.42
CA MET A 363 -22.93 -5.49 -7.95
C MET A 363 -22.75 -6.10 -9.35
N ARG A 364 -23.62 -7.02 -9.76
CA ARG A 364 -23.59 -7.70 -11.07
C ARG A 364 -24.84 -7.42 -11.93
N PRO A 365 -25.22 -6.14 -12.19
CA PRO A 365 -26.50 -5.85 -12.84
C PRO A 365 -26.53 -6.13 -14.35
N SER A 366 -25.37 -6.27 -15.01
CA SER A 366 -25.32 -6.59 -16.44
C SER A 366 -25.46 -8.09 -16.68
N ALA A 367 -26.65 -8.51 -17.09
CA ALA A 367 -26.92 -9.89 -17.50
C ALA A 367 -26.07 -10.29 -18.72
N THR A 368 -25.77 -9.36 -19.63
CA THR A 368 -24.92 -9.62 -20.79
C THR A 368 -23.48 -9.91 -20.38
N LEU A 369 -22.91 -9.10 -19.48
CA LEU A 369 -21.57 -9.34 -18.95
C LEU A 369 -21.51 -10.67 -18.18
N ASN A 370 -22.47 -10.91 -17.29
CA ASN A 370 -22.52 -12.13 -16.48
C ASN A 370 -22.54 -13.39 -17.37
N ALA A 371 -23.37 -13.42 -18.41
CA ALA A 371 -23.45 -14.56 -19.32
C ALA A 371 -22.12 -14.83 -20.06
N ILE A 372 -21.32 -13.80 -20.37
CA ILE A 372 -20.00 -13.95 -21.00
C ILE A 372 -19.00 -14.53 -19.98
N ILE A 373 -18.96 -13.98 -18.77
CA ILE A 373 -18.02 -14.42 -17.71
C ILE A 373 -18.33 -15.84 -17.25
N ASP A 374 -19.60 -16.18 -17.05
CA ASP A 374 -20.03 -17.51 -16.58
C ASP A 374 -19.76 -18.63 -17.62
N ALA A 375 -19.44 -18.27 -18.87
CA ALA A 375 -19.15 -19.22 -19.96
C ALA A 375 -17.65 -19.55 -20.15
N ILE A 376 -16.75 -18.92 -19.37
CA ILE A 376 -15.28 -19.13 -19.40
C ILE A 376 -14.90 -20.40 -18.62
#